data_AF-A0A379IWA3-F1
#
_entry.id   AF-A0A379IWA3-F1
#
_cell.length_a   1.000
_cell.length_b   1.000
_cell.length_c   1.000
_cell.angle_alpha   90.00
_cell.angle_beta   90.00
_cell.angle_gamma   90.00
#
_symmetry.space_group_name_H-M   'P 1'
#
loop_
_entity.id
_entity.type
_entity.pdbx_description
1 polymer ?
#
loop_
_entity_poly.entity_id
_entity_poly.type
_entity_poly.pdbx_seq_one_letter_code
_entity_poly.pdbx_strand_id
1 'polypeptide(L)' 'MPRQCCVFPGMEHDEPYMAHVAPGQSGEMIWTFNRAGEFDFACLIAGHYQAGMVGTIRVLAD' A
#
# COMPACT_ATOMS: atom_id res chain seq x y z
N MET A 1 -14.63 -4.84 13.43
CA MET A 1 -15.03 -5.74 12.34
C MET A 1 -14.05 -6.91 12.31
N PRO A 2 -14.42 -8.07 12.90
CA PRO A 2 -13.52 -9.19 13.11
C PRO A 2 -13.59 -10.14 11.93
N ARG A 3 -12.77 -9.94 10.89
CA ARG A 3 -12.41 -10.98 9.91
C ARG A 3 -11.00 -10.71 9.37
N GLN A 4 -10.02 -11.03 10.22
CA GLN A 4 -8.71 -11.50 9.80
C GLN A 4 -8.93 -12.47 8.63
N CYS A 5 -8.61 -12.05 7.40
CA CYS A 5 -8.74 -12.93 6.25
C CYS A 5 -7.89 -14.17 6.52
N CYS A 6 -8.55 -15.32 6.54
CA CYS A 6 -7.94 -16.62 6.71
C CYS A 6 -6.97 -16.84 5.56
N VAL A 7 -5.66 -16.73 5.80
CA VAL A 7 -4.67 -17.83 5.74
C VAL A 7 -3.44 -17.35 6.53
N PHE A 8 -2.98 -18.14 7.51
CA PHE A 8 -1.82 -17.92 8.40
C PHE A 8 -2.03 -17.04 9.65
N PRO A 9 -2.24 -17.64 10.84
CA PRO A 9 -2.08 -16.95 12.11
C PRO A 9 -0.59 -16.61 12.31
N GLY A 10 -0.27 -15.32 12.47
CA GLY A 10 1.09 -14.82 12.68
C GLY A 10 1.69 -13.96 11.56
N MET A 11 0.96 -13.73 10.46
CA MET A 11 1.39 -12.76 9.44
C MET A 11 1.08 -11.34 9.93
N GLU A 12 2.07 -10.74 10.57
CA GLU A 12 2.11 -9.31 10.88
C GLU A 12 2.22 -8.55 9.55
N HIS A 13 1.20 -7.75 9.22
CA HIS A 13 1.21 -6.91 8.03
C HIS A 13 1.86 -5.56 8.40
N ASP A 14 3.08 -5.59 8.93
CA ASP A 14 3.85 -4.41 9.36
C ASP A 14 5.22 -4.40 8.68
N GLU A 15 5.20 -4.40 7.36
CA GLU A 15 6.42 -4.35 6.54
C GLU A 15 6.73 -2.87 6.26
N PRO A 16 8.02 -2.48 6.12
CA PRO A 16 8.41 -1.07 5.99
C PRO A 16 7.86 -0.35 4.75
N TYR A 17 7.28 -1.09 3.80
CA TYR A 17 6.60 -0.58 2.61
C TYR A 17 5.07 -0.52 2.77
N MET A 18 4.55 -0.70 3.98
CA MET A 18 3.13 -0.58 4.30
C MET A 18 2.90 0.50 5.34
N ALA A 19 1.77 1.20 5.21
CA ALA A 19 1.30 2.15 6.20
C ALA A 19 -0.16 1.85 6.53
N HIS A 20 -0.48 1.80 7.83
CA HIS A 20 -1.85 1.65 8.31
C HIS A 20 -2.42 3.05 8.56
N VAL A 21 -3.42 3.44 7.77
CA VAL A 21 -4.07 4.75 7.89
C VAL A 21 -5.54 4.54 8.26
N ALA A 22 -5.92 4.97 9.45
CA ALA A 22 -7.30 4.92 9.91
C ALA A 22 -8.18 5.94 9.14
N PRO A 23 -9.51 5.73 9.06
CA PRO A 23 -10.40 6.67 8.38
C PRO A 23 -10.25 8.11 8.90
N GLY A 24 -10.08 9.06 7.99
CA GLY A 24 -9.89 10.48 8.30
C GLY A 24 -8.53 10.86 8.89
N GLN A 25 -7.59 9.92 8.94
CA GLN A 25 -6.20 10.18 9.34
C GLN A 25 -5.28 10.29 8.11
N SER A 26 -4.05 10.72 8.37
CA SER A 26 -2.96 10.77 7.39
C SER A 26 -1.78 9.95 7.88
N GLY A 27 -1.02 9.36 6.97
CA GLY A 27 0.26 8.69 7.22
C GLY A 27 1.32 9.17 6.24
N GLU A 28 2.59 8.88 6.53
CA GLU A 28 3.73 9.25 5.69
C GLU A 28 4.53 8.00 5.28
N MET A 29 5.03 7.98 4.05
CA MET A 29 5.90 6.93 3.53
C MET A 29 7.03 7.58 2.73
N ILE A 30 8.27 7.29 3.10
CA ILE A 30 9.46 7.81 2.43
C ILE A 30 10.05 6.69 1.58
N TRP A 31 10.13 6.92 0.27
CA TRP A 31 10.66 5.95 -0.68
C TRP A 31 11.75 6.57 -1.56
N THR A 32 12.88 5.88 -1.72
CA THR A 32 13.94 6.26 -2.66
C THR A 32 13.84 5.38 -3.90
N PHE A 33 13.49 5.99 -5.03
CA PHE A 33 13.47 5.29 -6.31
C PHE A 33 14.89 5.13 -6.86
N ASN A 34 15.22 3.91 -7.29
CA ASN A 34 16.54 3.58 -7.82
C ASN A 34 16.56 3.40 -9.35
N ARG A 35 15.42 3.64 -10.01
CA ARG A 35 15.27 3.54 -11.47
C ARG A 35 14.06 4.35 -11.94
N ALA A 36 14.11 4.77 -13.19
CA ALA A 36 12.95 5.30 -13.90
C ALA A 36 11.92 4.19 -14.15
N GLY A 37 10.64 4.56 -14.23
CA GLY A 37 9.54 3.64 -14.46
C GLY A 37 8.22 4.09 -13.85
N GLU A 38 7.21 3.24 -14.02
CA GLU A 38 5.90 3.39 -13.39
C GLU A 38 5.79 2.42 -12.21
N PHE A 39 5.29 2.94 -11.09
CA PHE A 39 5.16 2.22 -9.83
C PHE A 39 3.77 2.46 -9.26
N ASP A 40 3.06 1.40 -8.92
CA ASP A 40 1.75 1.51 -8.29
C ASP A 40 1.88 1.56 -6.77
N PHE A 41 1.09 2.41 -6.15
CA PHE A 41 0.77 2.35 -4.72
C PHE A 41 -0.72 2.07 -4.58
N ALA A 42 -1.08 1.22 -3.64
CA ALA A 42 -2.45 0.73 -3.53
C ALA A 42 -2.83 0.33 -2.11
N CYS A 43 -4.13 0.34 -1.85
CA CYS A 43 -4.68 -0.31 -0.67
C CYS A 43 -4.89 -1.80 -0.93
N LEU A 44 -4.21 -2.63 -0.14
CA LEU A 44 -4.26 -4.09 -0.23
C LEU A 44 -5.40 -4.73 0.59
N ILE A 45 -6.27 -3.91 1.18
CA ILE A 45 -7.51 -4.39 1.78
C ILE A 45 -8.40 -4.97 0.67
N ALA A 46 -8.94 -6.17 0.90
CA ALA A 46 -9.78 -6.87 -0.07
C ALA A 46 -10.89 -5.95 -0.62
N GLY A 47 -10.96 -5.83 -1.95
CA GLY A 47 -11.94 -5.00 -2.66
C GLY A 47 -11.52 -3.54 -2.86
N HIS A 48 -10.55 -3.00 -2.10
CA HIS A 48 -10.17 -1.60 -2.20
C HIS A 48 -9.41 -1.28 -3.49
N TYR A 49 -8.50 -2.16 -3.91
CA TYR A 49 -7.79 -2.03 -5.19
C TYR A 49 -8.78 -1.98 -6.36
N GLN A 50 -9.70 -2.95 -6.42
CA GLN A 50 -10.70 -3.07 -7.48
C GLN A 50 -11.70 -1.90 -7.47
N ALA A 51 -11.95 -1.31 -6.29
CA ALA A 51 -12.76 -0.10 -6.15
C ALA A 51 -12.02 1.19 -6.58
N GLY A 52 -10.76 1.09 -6.98
CA GLY A 52 -9.97 2.21 -7.51
C GLY A 52 -9.05 2.87 -6.49
N MET A 53 -8.79 2.25 -5.33
CA MET A 53 -7.82 2.74 -4.34
C MET A 53 -6.38 2.37 -4.75
N VAL A 54 -6.01 2.82 -5.95
CA VAL A 54 -4.72 2.66 -6.61
C VAL A 54 -4.29 4.00 -7.19
N GLY A 55 -3.00 4.29 -7.15
CA GLY A 55 -2.41 5.40 -7.87
C GLY A 55 -1.05 4.99 -8.44
N THR A 56 -0.62 5.70 -9.48
CA THR A 56 0.64 5.42 -10.18
C THR A 56 1.60 6.59 -10.00
N ILE A 57 2.83 6.28 -9.62
CA ILE A 57 3.96 7.20 -9.57
C ILE A 57 4.80 6.96 -10.82
N ARG A 58 5.02 8.00 -11.61
CA ARG A 58 5.90 7.95 -12.78
C ARG A 58 7.23 8.64 -12.48
N VAL A 59 8.30 7.86 -12.42
CA VAL A 59 9.67 8.34 -12.24
C VAL A 59 10.32 8.46 -13.61
N LEU A 60 10.70 9.67 -13.99
CA LEU A 60 11.39 9.94 -15.26
C LEU A 60 12.90 9.72 -15.11
N ALA A 61 13.55 9.34 -16.20
CA ALA A 61 15.01 9.44 -16.27
C ALA A 61 15.40 10.90 -16.53
N ASP A 62 16.55 11.29 -15.98
CA ASP A 62 17.16 12.59 -16.24
C ASP A 62 17.65 12.71 -17.70
#